data_AF-A0A0S9KD10-F1
#
_entry.id   AF-A0A0S9KD10-F1
#
_cell.length_a   1.000
_cell.length_b   1.000
_cell.length_c   1.000
_cell.angle_alpha   90.00
_cell.angle_beta   90.00
_cell.angle_gamma   90.00
#
_symmetry.space_group_name_H-M   'P 1'
#
loop_
_entity.id
_entity.type
_entity.pdbx_description
1 polymer ?
#
loop_
_entity_poly.entity_id
_entity_poly.type
_entity_poly.pdbx_seq_one_letter_code
_entity_poly.pdbx_strand_id
1 'polypeptide(L)'
;MSINLIDDAWPGDAERSADLSLDDIRERYAGDLQDQIGKASVALLKAETALILDGDFLTRSESKAAQEAIDRAAERLSKLELKLQRVLDNEITVEVRH
;
A
#
# COMPACT_ATOMS: atom_id res chain seq x y z
N MET A 1 -15.26 18.58 -30.89
CA MET A 1 -14.38 19.40 -30.03
C MET A 1 -13.22 18.53 -29.63
N SER A 2 -12.02 19.01 -29.92
CA SER A 2 -10.82 18.19 -30.12
C SER A 2 -10.05 17.93 -28.84
N ILE A 3 -9.58 16.69 -28.71
CA ILE A 3 -8.43 16.27 -27.89
C ILE A 3 -7.17 16.60 -28.69
N ASN A 4 -6.17 17.23 -28.06
CA ASN A 4 -4.76 17.18 -28.46
C ASN A 4 -4.01 16.72 -27.20
N LEU A 5 -3.53 15.48 -27.07
CA LEU A 5 -2.37 14.87 -27.74
C LEU A 5 -1.16 15.83 -27.72
N ILE A 6 -0.39 15.74 -26.63
CA ILE A 6 1.07 15.89 -26.67
C ILE A 6 1.56 14.54 -26.12
N ASP A 7 1.71 13.54 -26.98
CA ASP A 7 2.88 13.37 -27.86
C ASP A 7 4.16 13.31 -27.04
N ASP A 8 4.32 12.20 -26.31
CA ASP A 8 5.64 11.63 -26.06
C ASP A 8 5.52 10.11 -26.23
N ALA A 9 5.07 9.73 -27.43
CA ALA A 9 5.29 8.39 -27.92
C ALA A 9 6.79 8.23 -28.10
N TRP A 10 7.43 7.36 -27.30
CA TRP A 10 8.72 6.82 -27.71
C TRP A 10 8.46 6.09 -29.05
N PRO A 11 9.08 6.52 -30.17
CA PRO A 11 8.74 5.99 -31.48
C PRO A 11 9.32 4.57 -31.57
N GLY A 12 8.46 3.59 -31.29
CA GLY A 12 8.84 2.17 -31.31
C GLY A 12 7.92 1.20 -30.56
N ASP A 13 7.04 1.65 -29.66
CA ASP A 13 6.28 0.72 -28.79
C ASP A 13 4.79 0.57 -29.18
N ALA A 14 4.52 0.59 -30.50
CA ALA A 14 3.20 0.39 -31.07
C ALA A 14 2.68 -1.07 -30.97
N GLU A 15 3.34 -1.94 -30.21
CA GLU A 15 3.01 -3.37 -30.17
C GLU A 15 3.08 -3.95 -28.76
N ARG A 16 2.19 -3.50 -27.85
CA ARG A 16 1.74 -4.28 -26.67
C ARG A 16 0.62 -3.59 -25.87
N SER A 17 -0.41 -3.07 -26.54
CA SER A 17 -1.67 -2.77 -25.86
C SER A 17 -2.40 -4.08 -25.58
N ALA A 18 -2.03 -4.77 -24.50
CA ALA A 18 -2.90 -5.78 -23.90
C ALA A 18 -4.07 -5.00 -23.27
N ASP A 19 -5.27 -5.15 -23.84
CA ASP A 19 -6.52 -4.66 -23.26
C ASP A 19 -6.74 -5.36 -21.91
N LEU A 20 -6.16 -4.81 -20.84
CA LEU A 20 -6.46 -5.20 -19.46
C LEU A 20 -7.81 -4.61 -19.09
N SER A 21 -8.75 -5.45 -18.64
CA SER A 21 -10.03 -4.97 -18.15
C SER A 21 -9.84 -4.18 -16.85
N LEU A 22 -10.80 -3.31 -16.52
CA LEU A 22 -10.80 -2.59 -15.23
C LEU A 22 -10.79 -3.57 -14.05
N ASP A 23 -11.39 -4.75 -14.22
CA ASP A 23 -11.41 -5.81 -13.23
C ASP A 23 -10.01 -6.42 -13.04
N ASP A 24 -9.25 -6.65 -14.12
CA ASP A 24 -7.87 -7.14 -14.05
C ASP A 24 -6.94 -6.14 -13.33
N ILE A 25 -7.10 -4.84 -13.60
CA ILE A 25 -6.33 -3.78 -12.93
C ILE A 25 -6.66 -3.76 -11.44
N ARG A 26 -7.94 -3.91 -11.10
CA ARG A 26 -8.43 -3.88 -9.73
C ARG A 26 -7.97 -5.09 -8.94
N GLU A 27 -8.04 -6.28 -9.52
CA GLU A 27 -7.55 -7.51 -8.89
C GLU A 27 -6.06 -7.42 -8.60
N ARG A 28 -5.28 -6.91 -9.56
CA ARG A 28 -3.85 -6.70 -9.41
C ARG A 28 -3.53 -5.70 -8.30
N TYR A 29 -4.23 -4.57 -8.28
CA TYR A 29 -4.08 -3.54 -7.25
C TYR A 29 -4.50 -4.04 -5.86
N ALA A 30 -5.56 -4.84 -5.77
CA ALA A 30 -5.97 -5.49 -4.53
C ALA A 30 -4.91 -6.48 -4.03
N GLY A 31 -4.33 -7.28 -4.93
CA GLY A 31 -3.20 -8.17 -4.62
C GLY A 31 -1.99 -7.41 -4.09
N ASP A 32 -1.60 -6.31 -4.74
CA ASP A 32 -0.50 -5.46 -4.29
C ASP A 32 -0.75 -4.89 -2.88
N LEU A 33 -1.99 -4.50 -2.57
CA LEU A 33 -2.37 -4.04 -1.24
C LEU A 33 -2.31 -5.17 -0.20
N GLN A 34 -2.77 -6.39 -0.53
CA GLN A 34 -2.66 -7.55 0.34
C GLN A 34 -1.20 -7.89 0.67
N ASP A 35 -0.31 -7.84 -0.32
CA ASP A 35 1.13 -8.04 -0.12
C ASP A 35 1.75 -6.97 0.79
N GLN A 36 1.34 -5.71 0.62
CA GLN A 36 1.79 -4.61 1.46
C GLN A 36 1.27 -4.75 2.90
N ILE A 37 0.02 -5.17 3.09
CA ILE A 37 -0.57 -5.48 4.39
C ILE A 37 0.23 -6.60 5.05
N GLY A 38 0.47 -7.73 4.36
CA GLY A 38 1.23 -8.84 4.91
C GLY A 38 2.65 -8.44 5.37
N LYS A 39 3.37 -7.65 4.56
CA LYS A 39 4.70 -7.12 4.92
C LYS A 39 4.62 -6.18 6.13
N ALA A 40 3.61 -5.31 6.19
CA ALA A 40 3.41 -4.38 7.30
C ALA A 40 3.04 -5.12 8.59
N SER A 41 2.19 -6.14 8.54
CA SER A 41 1.84 -7.00 9.69
C SER A 41 3.05 -7.74 10.24
N VAL A 42 3.89 -8.33 9.37
CA VAL A 42 5.13 -8.99 9.80
C VAL A 42 6.10 -8.00 10.43
N ALA A 43 6.22 -6.79 9.87
CA ALA A 43 7.07 -5.75 10.43
C ALA A 43 6.57 -5.28 11.81
N LEU A 44 5.25 -5.08 11.97
CA LEU A 44 4.62 -4.74 13.24
C LEU A 44 4.88 -5.82 14.29
N LEU A 45 4.60 -7.08 13.96
CA LEU A 45 4.82 -8.21 14.86
C LEU A 45 6.29 -8.32 15.32
N LYS A 46 7.24 -8.08 14.41
CA LYS A 46 8.67 -8.05 14.75
C LYS A 46 9.00 -6.91 15.72
N ALA A 47 8.43 -5.73 15.51
CA ALA A 47 8.64 -4.58 16.39
C ALA A 47 8.04 -4.82 17.79
N GLU A 48 6.84 -5.39 17.87
CA GLU A 48 6.20 -5.79 19.13
C GLU A 48 7.01 -6.86 19.85
N THR A 49 7.48 -7.87 19.12
CA THR A 49 8.31 -8.94 19.68
C THR A 49 9.63 -8.40 20.22
N ALA A 50 10.29 -7.49 19.50
CA ALA A 50 11.51 -6.85 19.97
C ALA A 50 11.27 -6.03 21.24
N LEU A 51 10.16 -5.29 21.32
CA LEU A 51 9.80 -4.55 22.53
C LEU A 51 9.52 -5.48 23.72
N ILE A 52 8.91 -6.64 23.49
CA ILE A 52 8.67 -7.64 24.55
C ILE A 52 9.97 -8.29 25.03
N LEU A 53 10.88 -8.63 24.11
CA LEU A 53 12.12 -9.33 24.43
C LEU A 53 13.18 -8.40 25.05
N ASP A 54 13.32 -7.19 24.51
CA ASP A 54 14.35 -6.22 24.91
C ASP A 54 13.83 -5.17 25.90
N GLY A 55 12.52 -5.12 26.15
CA GLY A 55 11.86 -4.08 26.94
C GLY A 55 12.41 -3.88 28.35
N ASP A 56 12.93 -4.95 28.96
CA ASP A 56 13.54 -4.91 30.29
C ASP A 56 14.92 -4.21 30.29
N PHE A 57 15.57 -4.09 29.13
CA PHE A 57 16.86 -3.43 28.95
C PHE A 57 16.74 -2.02 28.38
N LEU A 58 15.56 -1.62 27.91
CA LEU A 58 15.31 -0.30 27.37
C LEU A 58 15.11 0.72 28.49
N THR A 59 15.68 1.91 28.30
CA THR A 59 15.32 3.08 29.10
C THR A 59 13.86 3.47 28.85
N ARG A 60 13.27 4.23 29.78
CA ARG A 60 11.90 4.74 29.63
C ARG A 60 11.70 5.55 28.34
N SER A 61 12.71 6.30 27.89
CA SER A 61 12.68 7.04 26.63
C SER A 61 12.69 6.13 25.41
N GLU A 62 13.49 5.06 25.43
CA GLU A 62 13.60 4.11 24.32
C GLU A 62 12.35 3.24 24.21
N SER A 63 11.81 2.77 25.34
CA SER A 63 10.54 2.05 25.38
C SER A 63 9.39 2.90 24.83
N LYS A 64 9.34 4.20 25.18
CA LYS A 64 8.36 5.14 24.61
C LYS A 64 8.55 5.32 23.09
N ALA A 65 9.78 5.53 22.63
CA ALA A 65 10.06 5.70 21.20
C ALA A 65 9.71 4.44 20.38
N ALA A 66 9.97 3.25 20.95
CA ALA A 66 9.62 1.97 20.37
C ALA A 66 8.09 1.79 20.30
N GLN A 67 7.37 2.13 21.38
CA GLN A 67 5.90 2.10 21.39
C GLN A 67 5.31 3.06 20.34
N GLU A 68 5.82 4.29 20.23
CA GLU A 68 5.37 5.23 19.19
C GLU A 68 5.65 4.71 17.77
N ALA A 69 6.73 3.95 17.56
CA ALA A 69 7.01 3.31 16.28
C ALA A 69 6.04 2.18 15.96
N ILE A 70 5.67 1.37 16.96
CA ILE A 70 4.63 0.34 16.87
C ILE A 70 3.28 0.97 16.52
N ASP A 71 2.89 2.03 17.24
CA ASP A 71 1.61 2.72 17.01
C ASP A 71 1.53 3.29 15.58
N ARG A 72 2.62 3.91 15.08
CA ARG A 72 2.69 4.40 13.70
C ARG A 72 2.63 3.26 12.67
N ALA A 73 3.24 2.12 12.95
CA ALA A 73 3.18 0.95 12.07
C ALA A 73 1.77 0.36 12.04
N ALA A 74 1.09 0.27 13.19
CA ALA A 74 -0.30 -0.17 13.29
C ALA A 74 -1.26 0.78 12.55
N GLU A 75 -1.07 2.10 12.69
CA GLU A 75 -1.86 3.09 11.93
C GLU A 75 -1.68 2.93 10.41
N ARG A 76 -0.44 2.69 9.96
CA ARG A 76 -0.15 2.47 8.54
C ARG A 76 -0.80 1.18 8.03
N LEU A 77 -0.78 0.11 8.83
CA LEU A 77 -1.46 -1.15 8.51
C LEU A 77 -2.97 -0.94 8.35
N SER A 78 -3.61 -0.29 9.32
CA SER A 78 -5.05 0.01 9.27
C SER A 78 -5.44 0.85 8.05
N LYS A 79 -4.60 1.82 7.64
CA LYS A 79 -4.81 2.58 6.39
C LYS A 79 -4.73 1.72 5.14
N LEU A 80 -3.85 0.72 5.10
CA LEU A 80 -3.74 -0.21 3.98
C LEU A 80 -4.94 -1.15 3.92
N GLU A 81 -5.38 -1.68 5.06
CA GLU A 81 -6.59 -2.51 5.18
C GLU A 81 -7.84 -1.76 4.73
N LEU A 82 -8.00 -0.50 5.15
CA LEU A 82 -9.12 0.34 4.73
C LEU A 82 -9.09 0.64 3.23
N LYS A 83 -7.90 0.83 2.65
CA LYS A 83 -7.76 0.98 1.19
C LYS A 83 -8.16 -0.29 0.46
N LEU A 84 -7.72 -1.46 0.92
CA LEU A 84 -8.11 -2.74 0.35
C LEU A 84 -9.62 -2.94 0.44
N GLN A 85 -10.21 -2.65 1.60
CA GLN A 85 -11.66 -2.76 1.79
C GLN A 85 -12.43 -1.88 0.79
N ARG A 86 -12.01 -0.62 0.59
CA ARG A 86 -12.59 0.26 -0.45
C ARG A 86 -12.44 -0.29 -1.86
N VAL A 87 -11.27 -0.88 -2.17
CA VAL A 87 -11.05 -1.57 -3.45
C VAL A 87 -12.04 -2.72 -3.59
N LEU A 88 -12.26 -3.53 -2.56
CA LEU A 88 -13.14 -4.71 -2.61
C LEU A 88 -14.63 -4.33 -2.64
N ASP A 89 -15.03 -3.27 -1.96
CA ASP A 89 -16.43 -2.82 -1.85
C ASP A 89 -16.95 -2.08 -3.10
N ASN A 90 -16.19 -2.07 -4.21
CA ASN A 90 -16.50 -1.36 -5.46
C ASN A 90 -16.56 0.17 -5.34
N GLU A 91 -16.17 0.77 -4.21
CA GLU A 91 -16.25 2.24 -4.00
C GLU A 91 -15.13 3.03 -4.70
N ILE A 92 -14.19 2.34 -5.35
CA ILE A 92 -13.17 3.02 -6.14
C ILE A 92 -13.68 3.16 -7.57
N THR A 93 -14.38 4.27 -7.82
CA THR A 93 -14.18 4.98 -9.08
C THR A 93 -12.68 5.25 -9.17
N VAL A 94 -11.96 4.46 -9.97
CA VAL A 94 -10.57 4.78 -10.29
C VAL A 94 -10.65 6.04 -11.13
N GLU A 95 -10.65 7.20 -10.46
CA GLU A 95 -10.44 8.49 -11.11
C GLU A 95 -9.01 8.47 -11.61
N VAL A 96 -8.84 7.92 -12.82
CA VAL A 96 -7.67 8.14 -13.65
C VAL A 96 -7.63 9.64 -13.89
N ARG A 97 -6.87 10.36 -13.06
CA ARG A 97 -6.66 11.79 -13.20
C ARG A 97 -5.95 12.03 -14.54
N HIS A 98 -6.70 12.60 -15.47
CA HIS A 98 -6.26 13.18 -16.73
C HIS A 98 -5.18 14.25 -16.52
#